data_AF-A0A1G7A199-F1
#
_entry.id   AF-A0A1G7A199-F1
#
_cell.length_a   1.000
_cell.length_b   1.000
_cell.length_c   1.000
_cell.angle_alpha   90.00
_cell.angle_beta   90.00
_cell.angle_gamma   90.00
#
_symmetry.space_group_name_H-M   'P 1'
#
loop_
_entity.id
_entity.type
_entity.pdbx_description
1 polymer ?
#
loop_
_entity_poly.entity_id
_entity_poly.type
_entity_poly.pdbx_seq_one_letter_code
_entity_poly.pdbx_strand_id
1 'polypeptide(L)' 'MDKSNQKRAKHNAIAVNKVAEKYGFTPRYVRMCLKGDHKGIMPDNIIKDYKMLCREFEHAIQKTINQ' A
#
# COMPACT_ATOMS: atom_id res chain seq x y z
N MET A 1 -29.94 -3.36 -12.27
CA MET A 1 -28.73 -4.03 -11.74
C MET A 1 -27.88 -2.96 -11.05
N ASP A 2 -28.23 -2.64 -9.80
CA ASP A 2 -27.43 -1.73 -8.98
C ASP A 2 -26.22 -2.47 -8.41
N LYS A 3 -25.13 -2.53 -9.19
CA LYS A 3 -23.84 -3.02 -8.68
C LYS A 3 -23.09 -1.86 -8.01
N SER A 4 -23.55 -1.48 -6.81
CA SER A 4 -22.69 -0.73 -5.87
C SER A 4 -21.63 -1.68 -5.30
N ASN A 5 -20.62 -2.00 -6.12
CA ASN A 5 -19.47 -2.81 -5.72
C ASN A 5 -18.30 -1.91 -5.27
N GLN A 6 -18.56 -0.97 -4.36
CA GLN A 6 -17.46 -0.23 -3.73
C GLN A 6 -16.86 -1.04 -2.57
N LYS A 7 -16.08 -2.08 -2.91
CA LYS A 7 -15.06 -2.62 -1.99
C LYS A 7 -13.68 -2.12 -2.42
N ARG A 8 -13.35 -0.88 -2.05
CA ARG A 8 -11.97 -0.35 -2.06
C ARG A 8 -11.79 0.47 -0.77
N ALA A 9 -10.81 0.23 0.10
CA ALA A 9 -9.61 -0.58 -0.02
C ALA A 9 -9.16 -1.10 1.38
N LYS A 10 -8.63 -2.33 1.45
CA LYS A 10 -7.92 -2.86 2.65
C LYS A 10 -6.59 -2.14 2.94
N HIS A 11 -6.10 -1.34 1.99
CA HIS A 11 -4.74 -0.80 1.97
C HIS A 11 -4.74 0.66 1.51
N ASN A 12 -3.80 1.46 2.02
CA ASN A 12 -3.65 2.87 1.69
C ASN A 12 -3.26 3.02 0.21
N ALA A 13 -4.15 3.61 -0.59
CA ALA A 13 -3.98 3.73 -2.03
C ALA A 13 -2.76 4.59 -2.42
N ILE A 14 -2.45 5.63 -1.64
CA ILE A 14 -1.31 6.52 -1.88
C ILE A 14 -0.01 5.74 -1.68
N ALA A 15 0.09 5.00 -0.56
CA ALA A 15 1.26 4.18 -0.28
C ALA A 15 1.46 3.08 -1.34
N VAL A 16 0.38 2.42 -1.79
CA VAL A 16 0.47 1.42 -2.88
C VAL A 16 0.99 2.03 -4.17
N ASN A 17 0.50 3.21 -4.57
CA ASN A 17 0.94 3.86 -5.81
C ASN A 17 2.40 4.31 -5.72
N LYS A 18 2.83 4.85 -4.57
CA LYS A 18 4.23 5.26 -4.36
C LYS A 18 5.20 4.09 -4.37
N VAL A 19 4.83 2.97 -3.76
CA VAL A 19 5.62 1.74 -3.82
C VAL A 19 5.67 1.19 -5.25
N ALA A 20 4.56 1.24 -5.97
CA ALA A 20 4.50 0.82 -7.37
C ALA A 20 5.43 1.67 -8.25
N GLU A 21 5.41 2.99 -8.10
CA GLU A 21 6.33 3.93 -8.77
C GLU A 21 7.80 3.62 -8.44
N LYS A 22 8.14 3.40 -7.17
CA LYS A 22 9.51 3.13 -6.71
C LYS A 22 10.11 1.90 -7.37
N TYR A 23 9.32 0.84 -7.53
CA TYR A 23 9.78 -0.44 -8.06
C TYR A 23 9.48 -0.64 -9.56
N GLY A 24 8.83 0.32 -10.22
CA GLY A 24 8.41 0.20 -11.61
C GLY A 24 7.34 -0.88 -11.85
N PHE A 25 6.56 -1.22 -10.83
CA PHE A 25 5.51 -2.24 -10.92
C PHE A 25 4.12 -1.63 -11.06
N THR A 26 3.15 -2.48 -11.41
CA THR A 26 1.74 -2.04 -11.39
C THR A 26 1.21 -2.00 -9.96
N PRO A 27 0.29 -1.06 -9.63
CA PRO A 27 -0.40 -1.05 -8.34
C PRO A 27 -1.15 -2.36 -8.05
N ARG A 28 -1.55 -3.09 -9.10
CA ARG A 28 -2.18 -4.42 -8.98
C ARG A 28 -1.19 -5.45 -8.43
N TYR A 29 0.03 -5.49 -8.96
CA TYR A 29 1.08 -6.39 -8.50
C TYR A 29 1.43 -6.15 -7.03
N VAL A 30 1.59 -4.88 -6.64
CA VAL A 30 1.86 -4.50 -5.24
C VAL A 30 0.75 -5.01 -4.31
N ARG A 31 -0.53 -4.90 -4.70
CA ARG A 31 -1.65 -5.44 -3.91
C ARG A 31 -1.65 -6.96 -3.83
N MET A 32 -1.23 -7.66 -4.88
CA MET A 32 -1.10 -9.12 -4.87
C MET A 32 0.02 -9.56 -3.91
N CYS A 33 1.15 -8.84 -3.88
CA CYS A 33 2.20 -9.02 -2.88
C CYS A 33 1.66 -8.81 -1.46
N LEU A 34 0.93 -7.71 -1.22
CA LEU A 34 0.34 -7.42 0.10
C LEU A 34 -0.71 -8.45 0.54
N LYS A 35 -1.42 -9.05 -0.41
CA LYS A 35 -2.39 -10.12 -0.16
C LYS A 35 -1.73 -11.47 0.16
N GLY A 36 -0.45 -11.63 -0.16
CA GLY A 36 0.30 -12.89 0.00
C GLY A 36 0.12 -13.86 -1.17
N ASP A 37 -0.42 -13.39 -2.30
CA ASP A 37 -0.57 -14.20 -3.52
C ASP A 37 0.79 -14.49 -4.18
N HIS A 38 1.81 -13.64 -3.92
CA HIS A 38 3.18 -13.83 -4.38
C HIS A 38 4.16 -13.94 -3.20
N LYS A 39 5.04 -14.93 -3.24
CA LYS A 39 6.09 -15.16 -2.23
C LYS A 39 7.47 -15.10 -2.88
N GLY A 40 8.40 -14.39 -2.24
CA GLY A 40 9.78 -14.25 -2.71
C GLY A 40 10.42 -12.96 -2.17
N ILE A 41 11.72 -12.80 -2.43
CA ILE A 41 12.53 -11.69 -1.92
C ILE A 41 11.94 -10.33 -2.34
N MET A 42 11.46 -10.22 -3.58
CA MET A 42 10.93 -8.96 -4.10
C MET A 42 9.56 -8.58 -3.49
N PRO A 43 8.55 -9.48 -3.43
CA PRO A 43 7.35 -9.26 -2.64
C PRO A 43 7.61 -8.86 -1.19
N ASP A 44 8.58 -9.48 -0.53
CA ASP A 44 8.91 -9.18 0.88
C ASP A 44 9.44 -7.75 1.05
N ASN A 45 10.30 -7.29 0.13
CA ASN A 45 10.78 -5.92 0.09
C ASN A 45 9.65 -4.91 -0.15
N ILE A 46 8.73 -5.22 -1.07
CA ILE A 46 7.53 -4.41 -1.36
C ILE A 46 6.66 -4.28 -0.10
N ILE A 47 6.43 -5.38 0.62
CA ILE A 47 5.63 -5.38 1.86
C ILE A 47 6.32 -4.54 2.94
N LYS A 48 7.64 -4.66 3.09
CA LYS A 48 8.42 -3.90 4.08
C LYS A 48 8.35 -2.40 3.82
N ASP A 49 8.55 -1.98 2.57
CA ASP A 49 8.51 -0.58 2.17
C ASP A 49 7.11 0.01 2.30
N TYR A 50 6.07 -0.74 1.90
CA TYR A 50 4.69 -0.32 2.09
C TYR A 50 4.38 -0.06 3.56
N LYS A 51 4.78 -0.96 4.46
CA LYS A 51 4.56 -0.81 5.91
C LYS A 51 5.34 0.38 6.48
N MET A 52 6.56 0.62 6.00
CA MET A 52 7.37 1.78 6.41
C MET A 52 6.68 3.09 6.03
N LEU A 53 6.23 3.22 4.77
CA LEU A 53 5.50 4.40 4.31
C LEU A 53 4.22 4.63 5.10
N CYS A 54 3.45 3.58 5.40
CA CYS A 54 2.25 3.70 6.22
C CYS A 54 2.56 4.28 7.62
N ARG A 55 3.64 3.81 8.26
CA ARG A 55 4.06 4.33 9.57
C ARG A 55 4.50 5.79 9.50
N GLU A 56 5.23 6.17 8.46
CA GLU A 56 5.64 7.57 8.25
C GLU A 56 4.42 8.49 8.03
N PHE A 57 3.42 8.03 7.27
CA PHE A 57 2.17 8.75 7.11
C PHE A 57 1.44 8.93 8.45
N GLU A 58 1.30 7.85 9.23
CA GLU A 58 0.67 7.91 10.56
C GLU A 58 1.41 8.88 11.49
N HIS A 59 2.75 8.84 11.51
CA HIS A 59 3.56 9.74 12.33
C HIS A 59 3.44 11.21 11.88
N ALA A 60 3.43 11.47 10.57
CA ALA A 60 3.23 12.81 10.03
C ALA A 60 1.86 13.36 10.41
N ILE A 61 0.81 12.55 10.29
CA ILE A 61 -0.56 12.91 10.67
C ILE A 61 -0.63 13.20 12.18
N GLN A 62 -0.05 12.35 13.01
CA GLN A 62 -0.06 12.56 14.46
C GLN A 62 0.66 13.86 14.86
N LYS A 63 1.78 14.18 14.20
CA LYS A 63 2.48 15.44 14.42
C LYS A 63 1.63 16.65 14.05
N THR A 64 0.87 16.58 12.95
CA THR A 64 -0.03 17.68 12.56
C THR A 64 -1.24 17.84 13.48
N ILE A 65 -1.71 16.78 14.14
CA ILE A 65 -2.84 16.84 15.08
C ILE A 65 -2.40 17.39 16.45
N ASN A 66 -1.16 17.12 16.86
CA ASN A 66 -0.60 17.54 18.15
C ASN A 66 0.03 18.95 18.12
N GLN A 67 -0.02 19.65 16.98
CA GLN A 67 0.37 21.06 16.84
C GLN A 67 -0.84 21.96 16.98
#